data_AF-A0A920K0X6-F1
#
_entry.id   AF-A0A920K0X6-F1
#
_cell.length_a   1.000
_cell.length_b   1.000
_cell.length_c   1.000
_cell.angle_alpha   90.00
_cell.angle_beta   90.00
_cell.angle_gamma   90.00
#
_symmetry.space_group_name_H-M   'P 1'
#
loop_
_entity.id
_entity.type
_entity.pdbx_description
1 polymer ?
#
loop_
_entity_poly.entity_id
_entity_poly.type
_entity_poly.pdbx_seq_one_letter_code
_entity_poly.pdbx_strand_id
1 'polypeptide(L)'
;MRQALFGAFANLFKPEVGSKSSDGLSLVRLKIELLSGLTVALALVPEAVAFAFVAGVHPLVGLYAAFIVGLITAVFGGRPGMISGATGALAVVMVALVAEHGVEYLFATVVLMGILQLVAGIMQWGRFIRLVRIQSCWVL
;
A
#
# COMPACT_ATOMS: atom_id res chain seq x y z
N MET A 1 2.30 8.58 -33.98
CA MET A 1 2.99 7.97 -32.82
C MET A 1 2.44 8.35 -31.43
N ARG A 2 1.73 9.48 -31.22
CA ARG A 2 1.08 9.82 -29.93
C ARG A 2 -0.16 8.98 -29.56
N GLN A 3 -0.80 8.32 -30.52
CA GLN A 3 -2.08 7.61 -30.29
C GLN A 3 -1.90 6.21 -29.65
N ALA A 4 -0.75 5.55 -29.84
CA ALA A 4 -0.45 4.27 -29.20
C ALA A 4 -0.17 4.42 -27.69
N LEU A 5 0.37 5.58 -27.27
CA LEU A 5 0.61 5.90 -25.86
C LEU A 5 -0.71 6.05 -25.09
N PHE A 6 -1.72 6.67 -25.72
CA PHE A 6 -3.05 6.85 -25.12
C PHE A 6 -3.89 5.55 -25.14
N GLY A 7 -3.77 4.75 -26.20
CA GLY A 7 -4.41 3.43 -26.27
C GLY A 7 -3.79 2.41 -25.31
N ALA A 8 -2.48 2.51 -25.04
CA ALA A 8 -1.84 1.76 -23.96
C ALA A 8 -2.31 2.24 -22.58
N PHE A 9 -2.39 3.56 -22.34
CA PHE A 9 -2.97 4.12 -21.11
C PHE A 9 -4.40 3.60 -20.84
N ALA A 10 -5.24 3.51 -21.88
CA ALA A 10 -6.60 2.97 -21.78
C ALA A 10 -6.65 1.46 -21.47
N ASN A 11 -5.66 0.68 -21.90
CA ASN A 11 -5.56 -0.75 -21.59
C ASN A 11 -4.86 -1.02 -20.23
N LEU A 12 -4.07 -0.07 -19.73
CA LEU A 12 -3.42 -0.14 -18.42
C LEU A 12 -4.35 0.28 -17.30
N PHE A 13 -5.25 1.21 -17.59
CA PHE A 13 -6.44 1.49 -16.81
C PHE A 13 -7.65 0.72 -17.35
N LYS A 14 -7.44 -0.47 -17.92
CA LYS A 14 -8.49 -1.49 -17.93
C LYS A 14 -8.30 -2.22 -16.61
N PRO A 15 -8.96 -1.77 -15.51
CA PRO A 15 -8.98 -2.63 -14.36
C PRO A 15 -9.65 -3.90 -14.88
N GLU A 16 -9.13 -5.08 -14.53
CA GLU A 16 -10.04 -6.20 -14.41
C GLU A 16 -10.99 -5.85 -13.27
N VAL A 17 -11.97 -4.99 -13.56
CA VAL A 17 -13.30 -5.04 -12.97
C VAL A 17 -13.95 -6.32 -13.50
N GLY A 18 -13.29 -7.46 -13.32
CA GLY A 18 -13.99 -8.69 -13.02
C GLY A 18 -14.41 -8.52 -11.58
N SER A 19 -15.47 -7.76 -11.27
CA SER A 19 -16.84 -8.20 -11.56
C SER A 19 -16.97 -9.73 -11.57
N LYS A 20 -16.53 -10.36 -10.47
CA LYS A 20 -17.37 -11.30 -9.73
C LYS A 20 -17.87 -10.64 -8.44
N SER A 21 -18.45 -9.46 -8.62
CA SER A 21 -19.28 -8.81 -7.59
C SER A 21 -20.65 -8.41 -8.15
N SER A 22 -21.10 -9.15 -9.16
CA SER A 22 -22.50 -9.18 -9.62
C SER A 22 -23.18 -10.52 -9.28
N ASP A 23 -22.62 -11.29 -8.33
CA ASP A 23 -23.34 -12.40 -7.68
C ASP A 23 -23.91 -11.88 -6.35
N GLY A 24 -24.92 -11.00 -6.44
CA GLY A 24 -25.76 -10.56 -5.33
C GLY A 24 -25.04 -9.75 -4.22
N LEU A 25 -25.60 -8.59 -3.89
CA LEU A 25 -25.32 -7.92 -2.61
C LEU A 25 -25.92 -8.74 -1.45
N SER A 26 -25.46 -9.98 -1.27
CA SER A 26 -25.94 -10.84 -0.19
C SER A 26 -25.48 -10.20 1.12
N LEU A 27 -26.39 -10.09 2.08
CA LEU A 27 -26.08 -9.62 3.44
C LEU A 27 -24.93 -10.43 4.08
N VAL A 28 -24.71 -11.66 3.59
CA VAL A 28 -23.60 -12.54 3.98
C VAL A 28 -22.25 -11.95 3.55
N ARG A 29 -22.12 -11.44 2.32
CA ARG A 29 -20.83 -10.89 1.85
C ARG A 29 -20.48 -9.58 2.52
N LEU A 30 -21.46 -8.70 2.74
CA LEU A 30 -21.25 -7.48 3.53
C LEU A 30 -20.79 -7.80 4.96
N LYS A 31 -21.38 -8.84 5.59
CA LYS A 31 -20.90 -9.33 6.89
C LYS A 31 -19.45 -9.83 6.80
N ILE A 32 -19.09 -10.59 5.77
CA ILE A 32 -17.73 -11.13 5.62
C ILE A 32 -16.71 -10.00 5.44
N GLU A 33 -16.97 -9.04 4.54
CA GLU A 33 -16.05 -7.90 4.29
C GLU A 33 -15.94 -6.98 5.52
N LEU A 34 -17.03 -6.81 6.28
CA LEU A 34 -17.00 -6.03 7.52
C LEU A 34 -16.22 -6.74 8.62
N LEU A 35 -16.43 -8.06 8.79
CA LEU A 35 -15.71 -8.87 9.77
C LEU A 35 -14.22 -8.99 9.41
N SER A 36 -13.87 -9.16 8.13
CA SER A 36 -12.48 -9.20 7.68
C SER A 36 -11.79 -7.85 7.82
N GLY A 37 -12.46 -6.74 7.51
CA GLY A 37 -11.93 -5.40 7.74
C GLY A 37 -11.70 -5.10 9.22
N LEU A 38 -12.63 -5.52 10.09
CA LEU A 38 -12.51 -5.35 11.54
C LEU A 38 -11.35 -6.14 12.13
N THR A 39 -11.18 -7.42 11.77
CA THR A 39 -10.07 -8.24 12.29
C THR A 39 -8.72 -7.68 11.86
N VAL A 40 -8.63 -7.20 10.62
CA VAL A 40 -7.43 -6.57 10.07
C VAL A 40 -7.12 -5.26 10.78
N ALA A 41 -8.11 -4.41 11.00
CA ALA A 41 -7.93 -3.15 11.73
C ALA A 41 -7.40 -3.39 13.15
N LEU A 42 -7.96 -4.39 13.85
CA LEU A 42 -7.50 -4.77 15.18
C LEU A 42 -6.07 -5.36 15.19
N ALA A 43 -5.67 -6.05 14.12
CA ALA A 43 -4.32 -6.59 13.98
C ALA A 43 -3.27 -5.50 13.63
N LEU A 44 -3.65 -4.50 12.84
CA LEU A 44 -2.75 -3.43 12.38
C LEU A 44 -2.37 -2.43 13.47
N VAL A 45 -3.25 -2.17 14.45
CA VAL A 45 -2.98 -1.22 15.54
C VAL A 45 -1.71 -1.59 16.33
N PRO A 46 -1.57 -2.81 16.89
CA PRO A 46 -0.36 -3.19 17.60
C PRO A 46 0.87 -3.29 16.69
N GLU A 47 0.69 -3.68 15.42
CA GLU A 47 1.78 -3.78 14.43
C GLU A 47 2.39 -2.40 14.13
N ALA A 48 1.56 -1.40 13.81
CA ALA A 48 2.01 -0.04 13.51
C ALA A 48 2.69 0.62 14.73
N VAL A 49 2.18 0.36 15.93
CA VAL A 49 2.77 0.85 17.18
C VAL A 49 4.13 0.21 17.43
N ALA A 50 4.26 -1.12 17.24
CA ALA A 50 5.53 -1.82 17.40
C ALA A 50 6.59 -1.32 16.40
N PHE A 51 6.22 -1.11 15.14
CA PHE A 51 7.15 -0.60 14.12
C PHE A 51 7.59 0.84 14.37
N ALA A 52 6.71 1.70 14.88
CA ALA A 52 7.08 3.05 15.27
C ALA A 52 8.09 3.07 16.43
N PHE A 53 7.93 2.17 17.41
CA PHE A 53 8.90 2.01 18.50
C PHE A 53 10.26 1.53 18.01
N VAL A 54 10.30 0.57 17.09
CA VAL A 54 11.55 0.10 16.48
C VAL A 54 12.23 1.25 15.73
N ALA A 55 11.47 2.07 14.99
CA ALA A 55 11.97 3.21 14.25
C ALA A 55 12.35 4.45 15.10
N GLY A 56 12.17 4.41 16.43
CA GLY A 56 12.52 5.52 17.31
C GLY A 56 11.68 6.78 17.09
N VAL A 57 10.50 6.65 16.48
CA VAL A 57 9.57 7.76 16.20
C VAL A 57 8.30 7.65 17.04
N HIS A 58 7.57 8.75 17.17
CA HIS A 58 6.35 8.78 17.96
C HIS A 58 5.30 7.83 17.36
N PRO A 59 4.68 6.92 18.16
CA PRO A 59 3.76 5.89 17.66
C PRO A 59 2.51 6.44 16.95
N LEU A 60 2.10 7.67 17.30
CA LEU A 60 1.03 8.37 16.59
C LEU A 60 1.33 8.55 15.09
N VAL A 61 2.59 8.77 14.70
CA VAL A 61 2.96 8.97 13.29
C VAL A 61 2.74 7.68 12.48
N GLY A 62 3.11 6.53 13.06
CA GLY A 62 2.88 5.22 12.44
C GLY A 62 1.39 4.91 12.30
N LEU A 63 0.59 5.22 13.31
CA LEU A 63 -0.86 5.01 13.28
C LEU A 63 -1.55 5.92 12.24
N TYR A 64 -1.16 7.20 12.17
CA TYR A 64 -1.67 8.11 11.14
C TYR A 64 -1.28 7.66 9.73
N ALA A 65 -0.05 7.19 9.54
CA ALA A 65 0.41 6.66 8.25
C ALA A 65 -0.41 5.42 7.83
N ALA A 66 -0.58 4.44 8.71
CA ALA A 66 -1.35 3.23 8.42
C ALA A 66 -2.82 3.53 8.09
N PHE A 67 -3.45 4.46 8.82
CA PHE A 67 -4.83 4.86 8.58
C PHE A 67 -5.01 5.57 7.22
N ILE A 68 -4.14 6.55 6.93
CA ILE A 68 -4.21 7.32 5.68
C ILE A 68 -3.94 6.42 4.47
N VAL A 69 -2.92 5.55 4.54
CA VAL A 69 -2.60 4.61 3.45
C VAL A 69 -3.76 3.64 3.22
N GLY A 70 -4.32 3.05 4.29
CA GLY A 70 -5.46 2.14 4.20
C GLY A 70 -6.68 2.80 3.53
N LEU A 71 -6.98 4.06 3.87
CA LEU A 71 -8.07 4.82 3.27
C LEU A 71 -7.81 5.14 1.79
N ILE A 72 -6.60 5.59 1.46
CA ILE A 72 -6.20 5.87 0.07
C ILE A 72 -6.27 4.58 -0.76
N THR A 73 -5.79 3.45 -0.27
CA THR A 73 -5.84 2.17 -1.00
C THR A 73 -7.24 1.59 -1.09
N ALA A 74 -8.13 1.87 -0.14
CA ALA A 74 -9.53 1.48 -0.26
C ALA A 74 -10.23 2.21 -1.41
N VAL A 75 -9.87 3.48 -1.67
CA VAL A 75 -10.45 4.30 -2.75
C VAL A 75 -9.77 4.08 -4.10
N PHE A 76 -8.43 3.96 -4.12
CA PHE A 76 -7.63 3.92 -5.33
C PHE A 76 -6.98 2.55 -5.63
N GLY A 77 -7.22 1.53 -4.80
CA GLY A 77 -6.59 0.21 -4.93
C GLY A 77 -7.12 -0.62 -6.09
N GLY A 78 -6.20 -1.19 -6.88
CA GLY A 78 -6.54 -1.96 -8.08
C GLY A 78 -6.95 -3.43 -7.85
N ARG A 79 -6.76 -3.97 -6.63
CA ARG A 79 -7.09 -5.36 -6.30
C ARG A 79 -7.87 -5.46 -4.99
N PRO A 80 -9.16 -5.83 -5.03
CA PRO A 80 -10.00 -5.91 -3.84
C PRO A 80 -9.51 -7.01 -2.89
N GLY A 81 -9.51 -6.71 -1.59
CA GLY A 81 -9.08 -7.63 -0.54
C GLY A 81 -7.58 -7.61 -0.22
N MET A 82 -6.78 -6.73 -0.84
CA MET A 82 -5.41 -6.47 -0.37
C MET A 82 -5.41 -5.41 0.73
N ILE A 83 -4.66 -5.67 1.78
CA ILE A 83 -4.42 -4.75 2.88
C ILE A 83 -3.12 -4.01 2.57
N SER A 84 -3.16 -2.69 2.48
CA SER A 84 -1.95 -1.89 2.34
C SER A 84 -1.72 -1.13 3.64
N GLY A 85 -0.57 -1.36 4.27
CA GLY A 85 -0.26 -0.84 5.60
C GLY A 85 1.24 -0.65 5.82
N ALA A 86 1.60 -0.32 7.07
CA ALA A 86 2.99 -0.16 7.46
C ALA A 86 3.66 -1.55 7.54
N THR A 87 4.62 -1.81 6.64
CA THR A 87 5.36 -3.08 6.62
C THR A 87 6.68 -2.97 7.38
N GLY A 88 7.13 -4.09 7.98
CA GLY A 88 8.40 -4.13 8.71
C GLY A 88 9.61 -3.75 7.83
N ALA A 89 9.56 -4.00 6.52
CA ALA A 89 10.61 -3.61 5.58
C ALA A 89 10.79 -2.08 5.51
N LEU A 90 9.69 -1.31 5.51
CA LEU A 90 9.76 0.15 5.56
C LEU A 90 10.28 0.65 6.91
N ALA A 91 9.86 0.01 8.01
CA ALA A 91 10.30 0.39 9.36
C ALA A 91 11.84 0.27 9.51
N VAL A 92 12.45 -0.82 9.03
CA VAL A 92 13.92 -1.01 9.09
C VAL A 92 14.67 0.07 8.31
N VAL A 93 14.17 0.48 7.14
CA VAL A 93 14.79 1.56 6.35
C VAL A 93 14.64 2.90 7.07
N MET A 94 13.49 3.16 7.69
CA MET A 94 13.27 4.37 8.48
C MET A 94 14.22 4.46 9.68
N VAL A 95 14.50 3.35 10.38
CA VAL A 95 15.47 3.30 11.49
C VAL A 95 16.85 3.77 11.01
N ALA A 96 17.33 3.21 9.89
CA ALA A 96 18.63 3.54 9.34
C ALA A 96 18.71 5.02 8.92
N LEU A 97 17.62 5.55 8.34
CA LEU A 97 17.57 6.94 7.89
C LEU A 97 17.56 7.94 9.06
N VAL A 98 16.78 7.66 10.11
CA VAL A 98 16.69 8.49 11.32
C VAL A 98 18.04 8.54 12.04
N ALA A 99 18.78 7.43 12.07
CA ALA A 99 20.09 7.36 12.72
C ALA A 99 21.14 8.24 12.03
N GLU A 100 21.10 8.38 10.70
CA GLU A 100 22.11 9.15 9.95
C GLU A 100 21.72 10.62 9.70
N HIS A 101 20.44 10.91 9.45
CA HIS A 101 20.02 12.24 8.97
C HIS A 101 18.97 12.92 9.88
N GLY A 102 18.41 12.21 10.88
CA GLY A 102 17.39 12.75 11.79
C GLY A 102 15.97 12.71 11.24
N VAL A 103 15.00 13.09 12.09
CA VAL A 103 13.55 12.94 11.85
C VAL A 103 12.98 13.87 10.78
N GLU A 104 13.60 15.00 10.50
CA GLU A 104 13.12 15.98 9.50
C GLU A 104 13.21 15.44 8.07
N TYR A 105 14.24 14.63 7.78
CA TYR A 105 14.43 14.00 6.48
C TYR A 105 13.49 12.82 6.24
N LEU A 106 12.84 12.30 7.29
CA LEU A 106 11.85 11.24 7.21
C LEU A 106 10.63 11.71 6.41
N PHE A 107 10.19 12.95 6.60
CA PHE A 107 9.08 13.51 5.82
C PHE A 107 9.47 13.72 4.35
N ALA A 108 10.67 14.26 4.09
CA ALA A 108 11.17 14.49 2.74
C ALA A 108 11.30 13.18 1.93
N THR A 109 11.80 12.12 2.56
CA THR A 109 11.95 10.80 1.93
C THR A 109 10.61 10.12 1.65
N VAL A 110 9.62 10.23 2.54
CA VAL A 110 8.27 9.70 2.28
C VAL A 110 7.60 10.40 1.10
N VAL A 111 7.73 11.73 1.02
CA VAL A 111 7.20 12.50 -0.13
C VAL A 111 7.91 12.10 -1.42
N LEU A 112 9.24 12.00 -1.39
CA LEU A 112 10.04 11.57 -2.54
C LEU A 112 9.67 10.16 -3.00
N MET A 113 9.52 9.22 -2.06
CA MET A 113 9.08 7.85 -2.32
C MET A 113 7.71 7.83 -2.99
N GLY A 114 6.75 8.62 -2.50
CA GLY A 114 5.41 8.72 -3.10
C GLY A 114 5.45 9.24 -4.54
N ILE A 115 6.26 10.26 -4.83
CA ILE A 115 6.45 10.78 -6.19
C ILE A 115 7.06 9.70 -7.09
N LEU A 116 8.11 9.01 -6.62
CA LEU A 116 8.73 7.92 -7.37
C LEU A 116 7.75 6.78 -7.66
N GLN A 117 6.88 6.44 -6.69
CA GLN A 117 5.84 5.42 -6.86
C GLN A 117 4.79 5.82 -7.89
N LEU A 118 4.39 7.10 -7.94
CA LEU A 118 3.48 7.63 -8.97
C LEU A 118 4.11 7.58 -10.37
N VAL A 119 5.38 7.97 -10.50
CA VAL A 119 6.12 7.90 -11.78
C VAL A 119 6.27 6.46 -12.24
N ALA A 120 6.64 5.54 -11.34
CA ALA A 120 6.75 4.11 -11.63
C ALA A 120 5.39 3.49 -12.02
N GLY A 121 4.29 3.95 -11.42
CA GLY A 121 2.92 3.57 -11.77
C GLY A 121 2.53 4.02 -13.19
N ILE A 122 2.86 5.25 -13.57
CA ILE A 122 2.61 5.79 -14.92
C ILE A 122 3.47 5.06 -15.97
N MET A 123 4.73 4.75 -15.63
CA MET A 123 5.68 4.11 -16.55
C MET A 123 5.56 2.58 -16.61
N GLN A 124 4.65 1.96 -15.85
CA GLN A 124 4.37 0.51 -15.90
C GLN A 124 5.56 -0.40 -15.58
N TRP A 125 6.52 0.08 -14.78
CA TRP A 125 7.72 -0.70 -14.42
C TRP A 125 7.43 -1.91 -13.51
N GLY A 126 6.19 -2.02 -12.99
CA GLY A 126 5.74 -3.19 -12.23
C GLY A 126 5.83 -4.52 -12.98
N ARG A 127 5.95 -4.51 -14.32
CA ARG A 127 6.14 -5.73 -15.12
C ARG A 127 7.50 -6.40 -14.89
N PHE A 128 8.52 -5.64 -14.49
CA PHE A 128 9.87 -6.15 -14.21
C PHE A 128 10.02 -6.76 -12.80
N ILE A 129 9.21 -6.32 -11.84
CA ILE A 129 9.21 -6.87 -10.47
C ILE A 129 8.75 -8.35 -10.44
N ARG A 130 7.99 -8.81 -11.45
CA ARG A 130 7.62 -10.24 -11.58
C ARG A 130 8.76 -11.20 -11.88
N LEU A 131 9.97 -10.71 -12.19
CA LEU A 131 11.18 -11.54 -12.38
C LEU A 131 11.93 -11.82 -11.08
N VAL A 132 11.59 -11.14 -9.97
CA VAL A 132 12.19 -11.39 -8.66
C VAL A 132 11.60 -12.67 -8.04
N ARG A 133 12.49 -13.53 -7.52
CA ARG A 133 12.14 -14.84 -6.94
C ARG A 133 11.09 -14.68 -5.81
N ILE A 134 10.00 -15.44 -5.88
CA ILE A 134 8.74 -15.23 -5.14
C ILE A 134 8.81 -15.65 -3.64
N GLN A 135 10.01 -15.77 -3.05
CA GLN A 135 10.13 -16.13 -1.62
C GLN A 135 9.91 -14.96 -0.66
N SER A 136 9.71 -13.74 -1.17
CA SER A 136 9.43 -12.53 -0.38
C SER A 136 7.94 -12.16 -0.30
N CYS A 137 7.04 -13.02 -0.79
CA CYS A 137 5.63 -12.67 -1.09
C CYS A 137 4.70 -12.46 0.13
N TRP A 138 5.21 -12.23 1.34
CA TRP A 138 4.38 -12.08 2.55
C TRP A 138 4.57 -10.76 3.32
N VAL A 139 5.22 -9.74 2.72
CA VAL A 139 5.48 -8.44 3.39
C VAL A 139 5.11 -7.22 2.51
N LEU A 140 4.01 -7.31 1.74
CA LEU A 140 3.39 -6.19 1.05
C LEU A 140 1.87 -6.33 1.13
#